data_AF-A0A7C2I949-F1
#
_entry.id   AF-A0A7C2I949-F1
#
_cell.length_a   1.000
_cell.length_b   1.000
_cell.length_c   1.000
_cell.angle_alpha   90.00
_cell.angle_beta   90.00
_cell.angle_gamma   90.00
#
_symmetry.space_group_name_H-M   'P 1'
#
loop_
_entity.id
_entity.type
_entity.pdbx_description
1 polymer ?
#
loop_
_entity_poly.entity_id
_entity_poly.type
_entity_poly.pdbx_seq_one_letter_code
_entity_poly.pdbx_strand_id
1 'polypeptide(L)' 'MRCPQCGTENPPGKIVCRNCGARLRPGAAAALGPIPEEELMRRVRTDLRRWLIVTGITVVVGILAGVFIR' A
#
# COMPACT_ATOMS: atom_id res chain seq x y z
N MET A 1 -2.35 -26.61 12.57
CA MET A 1 -3.41 -26.11 11.67
C MET A 1 -3.67 -27.11 10.55
N ARG A 2 -4.92 -27.49 10.34
CA ARG A 2 -5.29 -28.45 9.29
C ARG A 2 -5.43 -27.74 7.94
N CYS A 3 -4.82 -28.31 6.90
CA CYS A 3 -4.92 -27.78 5.54
C CYS A 3 -6.37 -27.93 5.04
N PRO A 4 -7.05 -26.87 4.56
CA PRO A 4 -8.41 -26.95 4.05
C PRO A 4 -8.50 -27.65 2.68
N GLN A 5 -7.38 -27.81 1.97
CA GLN A 5 -7.36 -28.42 0.64
C GLN A 5 -7.10 -29.93 0.67
N CYS A 6 -6.23 -30.41 1.55
CA CYS A 6 -5.83 -31.84 1.59
C CYS A 6 -5.91 -32.49 2.97
N GLY A 7 -6.34 -31.76 4.01
CA GLY A 7 -6.49 -32.30 5.37
C GLY A 7 -5.17 -32.52 6.14
N THR A 8 -4.00 -32.31 5.55
CA THR A 8 -2.71 -32.48 6.24
C THR A 8 -2.58 -31.50 7.41
N GLU A 9 -2.17 -32.00 8.56
CA GLU A 9 -1.90 -31.19 9.75
C GLU A 9 -0.52 -30.54 9.68
N ASN A 10 -0.48 -29.22 9.62
CA ASN A 10 0.73 -28.39 9.52
C ASN A 10 1.03 -27.69 10.85
N PRO A 11 2.32 -27.46 11.20
CA PRO A 11 2.70 -26.64 12.34
C PRO A 11 2.04 -25.26 12.31
N PRO A 12 1.72 -24.67 13.48
CA PRO A 12 1.20 -23.31 13.55
C PRO A 12 2.18 -22.32 12.90
N GLY A 13 1.66 -21.33 12.17
CA GLY A 13 2.47 -20.31 11.49
C GLY A 13 2.96 -20.70 10.08
N LYS A 14 2.73 -21.92 9.60
CA LYS A 14 3.05 -22.28 8.21
C LYS A 14 2.17 -21.50 7.22
N ILE A 15 2.81 -20.86 6.24
CA ILE A 15 2.13 -20.09 5.18
C ILE A 15 1.66 -21.00 4.05
N VAL A 16 2.36 -22.11 3.82
CA VAL A 16 2.12 -23.07 2.72
C VAL A 16 2.08 -24.48 3.30
N CYS A 17 1.16 -25.30 2.79
CA CYS A 17 1.00 -26.70 3.18
C CYS A 17 2.21 -27.52 2.72
N ARG A 18 2.81 -28.29 3.63
CA ARG A 18 3.98 -29.14 3.31
C ARG A 18 3.70 -30.30 2.36
N ASN A 19 2.43 -30.66 2.16
CA ASN A 19 2.03 -31.83 1.38
C ASN A 19 1.52 -31.45 -0.01
N CYS A 20 0.58 -30.50 -0.11
CA CYS A 20 -0.05 -30.14 -1.39
C CYS A 20 0.33 -28.75 -1.93
N GLY A 21 1.13 -27.97 -1.19
CA GLY A 21 1.51 -26.61 -1.62
C GLY A 21 0.41 -25.55 -1.50
N ALA A 22 -0.77 -25.88 -0.97
CA ALA A 22 -1.83 -24.90 -0.77
C ALA A 22 -1.43 -23.79 0.23
N ARG A 23 -1.78 -22.53 -0.07
CA ARG A 23 -1.61 -21.43 0.90
C ARG A 23 -2.56 -21.63 2.08
N LEU A 24 -1.98 -21.68 3.26
CA LEU A 24 -2.63 -21.88 4.54
C LEU A 24 -3.06 -20.56 5.19
N ARG A 25 -2.38 -19.47 4.82
CA ARG A 25 -2.73 -18.11 5.23
C ARG A 25 -3.05 -17.30 3.97
N PRO A 26 -4.22 -16.64 3.89
CA PRO A 26 -4.45 -15.66 2.85
C PRO A 26 -3.40 -14.55 2.98
N GLY A 27 -2.64 -14.33 1.92
CA GLY A 27 -1.69 -13.21 1.86
C GLY A 27 -2.45 -11.90 1.75
N ALA A 28 -1.86 -10.80 2.23
CA ALA A 28 -2.46 -9.46 2.12
C ALA A 28 -2.81 -9.08 0.67
N ALA A 29 -2.09 -9.64 -0.32
CA ALA A 29 -2.38 -9.45 -1.73
C ALA A 29 -3.77 -9.94 -2.16
N ALA A 30 -4.37 -10.90 -1.46
CA ALA A 30 -5.73 -11.35 -1.76
C ALA A 30 -6.81 -10.34 -1.33
N ALA A 31 -6.48 -9.39 -0.44
CA ALA A 31 -7.40 -8.38 0.06
C ALA A 31 -7.44 -7.11 -0.81
N LEU A 32 -6.45 -6.91 -1.69
CA LEU A 32 -6.40 -5.80 -2.63
C LEU A 32 -7.00 -6.28 -3.94
N GLY A 33 -8.33 -6.34 -3.99
CA GLY A 33 -9.03 -6.45 -5.26
C GLY A 33 -8.61 -5.30 -6.21
N PRO A 34 -8.86 -5.43 -7.52
CA PRO A 34 -8.60 -4.35 -8.46
C PRO A 34 -9.38 -3.10 -8.03
N ILE A 35 -8.67 -2.01 -7.77
CA ILE A 35 -9.29 -0.71 -7.56
C ILE A 35 -9.89 -0.21 -8.89
N PRO A 36 -11.11 0.37 -8.89
CA PRO A 36 -11.68 0.97 -10.10
C PRO A 36 -10.74 2.04 -10.66
N GLU A 37 -10.56 2.07 -11.98
CA GLU A 37 -9.66 3.04 -12.66
C GLU A 37 -10.02 4.48 -12.31
N GLU A 38 -11.32 4.79 -12.20
CA GLU A 38 -11.81 6.10 -11.79
C GLU A 38 -11.33 6.52 -10.39
N GLU A 39 -11.29 5.57 -9.44
CA GLU A 39 -10.84 5.81 -8.07
C GLU A 39 -9.32 5.97 -8.01
N LEU A 40 -8.58 5.16 -8.78
CA LEU A 40 -7.14 5.32 -8.92
C LEU A 40 -6.79 6.72 -9.45
N MET A 41 -7.46 7.17 -10.52
CA MET A 41 -7.21 8.48 -11.11
C MET A 41 -7.58 9.64 -10.19
N ARG A 42 -8.65 9.50 -9.38
CA ARG A 42 -8.98 10.48 -8.32
C ARG A 42 -7.89 10.56 -7.26
N ARG A 43 -7.34 9.43 -6.83
CA ARG A 43 -6.24 9.38 -5.85
C ARG A 43 -4.98 10.01 -6.40
N VAL A 44 -4.54 9.58 -7.60
CA VAL A 44 -3.36 10.11 -8.29
C VAL A 44 -3.46 11.63 -8.44
N ARG A 45 -4.62 12.16 -8.85
CA ARG A 45 -4.85 13.61 -8.97
C ARG A 45 -4.76 14.32 -7.62
N THR A 46 -5.36 13.74 -6.58
CA THR A 46 -5.35 14.32 -5.24
C THR A 46 -3.94 14.36 -4.66
N ASP A 47 -3.19 13.27 -4.83
CA ASP A 47 -1.81 13.17 -4.40
C ASP A 47 -0.95 14.19 -5.15
N LEU A 48 -1.07 14.26 -6.48
CA LEU A 48 -0.31 15.21 -7.29
C LEU A 48 -0.60 16.66 -6.89
N ARG A 49 -1.87 17.01 -6.67
CA ARG A 49 -2.27 18.35 -6.21
C ARG A 49 -1.67 18.66 -4.83
N ARG A 50 -1.72 17.71 -3.90
CA ARG A 50 -1.15 17.88 -2.56
C ARG A 50 0.36 18.12 -2.62
N TRP A 51 1.07 17.33 -3.43
CA TRP A 51 2.50 17.50 -3.67
C TRP A 51 2.83 18.88 -4.24
N LEU A 52 2.11 19.32 -5.28
CA LEU A 52 2.29 20.65 -5.87
C LEU A 52 2.10 21.78 -4.85
N ILE A 53 1.05 21.69 -4.03
CA ILE A 53 0.76 22.69 -2.99
C ILE A 53 1.88 22.73 -1.95
N VAL A 54 2.31 21.59 -1.43
CA VAL A 54 3.35 21.52 -0.39
C VAL A 54 4.67 22.07 -0.91
N THR A 55 5.08 21.67 -2.13
CA THR A 55 6.30 22.19 -2.75
C THR A 55 6.20 23.70 -2.97
N GLY A 56 5.07 24.19 -3.48
CA GLY A 56 4.85 25.63 -3.68
C GLY A 56 4.95 26.43 -2.38
N ILE A 57 4.28 25.96 -1.31
CA ILE A 57 4.35 26.60 0.01
C ILE A 57 5.80 26.64 0.52
N THR A 58 6.53 25.53 0.41
CA THR A 58 7.91 25.43 0.88
C THR A 58 8.82 26.43 0.16
N VAL A 59 8.68 26.54 -1.17
CA VAL A 59 9.43 27.50 -1.98
C VAL A 59 9.08 28.94 -1.58
N VAL A 60 7.79 29.26 -1.45
CA VAL A 60 7.34 30.61 -1.05
C VAL A 60 7.88 30.99 0.32
N VAL A 61 7.80 30.09 1.31
CA VAL A 61 8.34 30.33 2.65
C VAL A 61 9.84 30.55 2.61
N GLY A 62 10.58 29.75 1.83
CA GLY A 62 12.01 29.92 1.64
C GLY A 62 12.39 31.26 1.01
N ILE A 63 11.65 31.69 -0.03
CA ILE A 63 11.84 32.99 -0.67
C ILE A 63 11.56 34.12 0.32
N LEU A 64 10.43 34.07 1.02
CA LEU A 64 10.06 35.09 2.02
C LEU A 64 11.14 35.18 3.10
N ALA A 65 11.53 34.06 3.71
CA ALA A 65 12.59 34.03 4.72
C ALA A 65 13.90 34.64 4.18
N GLY A 66 14.30 34.30 2.96
CA GLY A 66 15.48 34.87 2.32
C GLY A 66 15.40 36.39 2.10
N VAL A 67 14.22 36.91 1.77
CA VAL A 67 13.98 38.36 1.64
C VAL A 67 14.00 39.06 2.99
N PHE A 68 13.43 38.45 4.05
CA PHE A 68 13.39 39.04 5.39
C PHE A 68 14.74 39.00 6.12
N ILE A 69 15.62 38.05 5.79
CA ILE A 69 16.95 37.89 6.43
C ILE A 69 18.03 38.73 5.73
N ARG A 70 17.75 39.27 4.54
CA ARG A 70 18.67 40.08 3.73
C ARG A 70 18.63 41.55 4.14
#